data_AF-A0A7K1BQH2-F1
#
_entry.id   AF-A0A7K1BQH2-F1
#
_cell.length_a   1.000
_cell.length_b   1.000
_cell.length_c   1.000
_cell.angle_alpha   90.00
_cell.angle_beta   90.00
_cell.angle_gamma   90.00
#
_symmetry.space_group_name_H-M   'P 1'
#
loop_
_entity.id
_entity.type
_entity.pdbx_description
1 polymer ?
#
loop_
_entity_poly.entity_id
_entity_poly.type
_entity_poly.pdbx_seq_one_letter_code
_entity_poly.pdbx_strand_id
1 'polypeptide(L)'
;ETDYMGKRWCDSEAMNACLHRARAAGIPFFDGEYLAKITREELAKVFSGTIEMPMLDERVTILRAVGEKLVADYKGKFHNFVRSCAPKLYAHGDGLLERLTKEFPRFEDVSMYKGDQIQIYKLAQLGIWMMHLTLSPRKAWKLEDAHLLTAFADYIVPVGMRVMGIFEYAPELEKQINSLTIVERDSDAEIEIRASSIYSVARLTDEINARRKGLEPLLMPQVDFRLWKSYHATHWPHHLTVTTMY
;
A
#
# COMPACT_ATOMS: atom_id res chain seq x y z
N GLU A 1 -5.99 -14.25 10.24
CA GLU A 1 -5.19 -14.17 11.48
C GLU A 1 -4.18 -15.32 11.54
N THR A 2 -3.16 -15.24 12.39
CA THR A 2 -2.25 -16.37 12.68
C THR A 2 -1.78 -16.32 14.14
N ASP A 3 -1.56 -17.48 14.76
CA ASP A 3 -0.81 -17.58 16.01
C ASP A 3 0.69 -17.64 15.72
N TYR A 4 1.47 -16.81 16.40
CA TYR A 4 2.93 -16.83 16.29
C TYR A 4 3.60 -16.23 17.54
N MET A 5 4.62 -16.91 18.05
CA MET A 5 5.36 -16.51 19.27
C MET A 5 4.45 -16.26 20.50
N GLY A 6 3.45 -17.12 20.70
CA GLY A 6 2.56 -17.05 21.86
C GLY A 6 1.50 -15.93 21.80
N LYS A 7 1.35 -15.26 20.65
CA LYS A 7 0.34 -14.21 20.44
C LYS A 7 -0.44 -14.46 19.15
N ARG A 8 -1.73 -14.09 19.15
CA ARG A 8 -2.59 -13.98 17.96
C ARG A 8 -2.30 -12.65 17.25
N TRP A 9 -2.01 -12.73 15.95
CA TRP A 9 -1.79 -11.58 15.06
C TRP A 9 -2.91 -11.50 14.03
N CYS A 10 -3.32 -10.27 13.69
CA CYS A 10 -4.41 -9.98 12.76
C CYS A 10 -3.92 -9.12 11.58
N ASP A 11 -4.66 -9.16 10.47
CA ASP A 11 -4.43 -8.33 9.28
C ASP A 11 -2.97 -8.28 8.79
N SER A 12 -2.44 -7.09 8.53
CA SER A 12 -1.06 -6.89 8.06
C SER A 12 -0.01 -7.37 9.06
N GLU A 13 -0.30 -7.35 10.36
CA GLU A 13 0.60 -7.92 11.38
C GLU A 13 0.66 -9.44 11.28
N ALA A 14 -0.45 -10.11 10.93
CA ALA A 14 -0.47 -11.54 10.67
C ALA A 14 0.41 -11.91 9.47
N MET A 15 0.36 -11.11 8.40
CA MET A 15 1.25 -11.30 7.25
C MET A 15 2.73 -11.17 7.63
N ASN A 16 3.08 -10.17 8.44
CA ASN A 16 4.44 -10.00 8.94
C ASN A 16 4.89 -11.18 9.83
N ALA A 17 4.01 -11.70 10.69
CA ALA A 17 4.28 -12.89 11.49
C ALA A 17 4.52 -14.13 10.62
N CYS A 18 3.73 -14.33 9.55
CA CYS A 18 3.93 -15.40 8.58
C CYS A 18 5.30 -15.29 7.87
N LEU A 19 5.68 -14.09 7.43
CA LEU A 19 6.98 -13.85 6.78
C LEU A 19 8.15 -14.07 7.74
N HIS A 20 8.01 -13.64 9.00
CA HIS A 20 9.01 -13.88 10.03
C HIS A 20 9.17 -15.38 10.32
N ARG A 21 8.05 -16.11 10.41
CA ARG A 21 8.04 -17.58 10.55
C ARG A 21 8.71 -18.28 9.36
N ALA A 22 8.39 -17.87 8.13
CA ALA A 22 8.99 -18.44 6.92
C ALA A 22 10.51 -18.22 6.90
N ARG A 23 10.97 -17.01 7.23
CA ARG A 23 12.39 -16.69 7.36
C ARG A 23 13.08 -17.54 8.43
N ALA A 24 12.47 -17.69 9.61
CA ALA A 24 13.00 -18.51 10.69
C ALA A 24 13.10 -20.00 10.30
N ALA A 25 12.21 -20.47 9.42
CA ALA A 25 12.24 -21.82 8.85
C ALA A 25 13.22 -21.98 7.66
N GLY A 26 14.00 -20.95 7.32
CA GLY A 26 14.96 -20.99 6.22
C GLY A 26 14.34 -20.87 4.83
N ILE A 27 13.05 -20.51 4.71
CA ILE A 27 12.42 -20.26 3.42
C ILE A 27 13.00 -18.96 2.83
N PRO A 28 13.59 -18.98 1.62
CA PRO A 28 14.22 -17.81 1.02
C PRO A 28 13.18 -16.86 0.39
N PHE A 29 12.14 -16.48 1.14
CA PHE A 29 10.97 -15.75 0.63
C PHE A 29 11.31 -14.40 -0.03
N PHE A 30 12.42 -13.76 0.36
CA PHE A 30 12.85 -12.46 -0.17
C PHE A 30 13.84 -12.58 -1.35
N ASP A 31 14.00 -13.79 -1.89
CA ASP A 31 14.90 -14.09 -2.99
C ASP A 31 14.13 -14.16 -4.32
N GLY A 32 14.60 -13.47 -5.35
CA GLY A 32 13.92 -13.38 -6.64
C GLY A 32 13.81 -14.73 -7.33
N GLU A 33 14.83 -15.60 -7.22
CA GLU A 33 14.85 -16.93 -7.81
C GLU A 33 13.81 -17.85 -7.15
N TYR A 34 13.58 -17.69 -5.84
CA TYR A 34 12.48 -18.34 -5.15
C TYR A 34 11.12 -17.80 -5.59
N LEU A 35 10.94 -16.47 -5.60
CA LEU A 35 9.69 -15.83 -5.99
C LEU A 35 9.28 -16.17 -7.44
N ALA A 36 10.24 -16.23 -8.36
CA ALA A 36 10.00 -16.59 -9.77
C ALA A 36 9.42 -18.00 -9.95
N LYS A 37 9.62 -18.90 -8.97
CA LYS A 37 9.23 -20.31 -9.04
C LYS A 37 8.16 -20.71 -8.03
N ILE A 38 7.81 -19.80 -7.11
CA ILE A 38 6.91 -20.09 -5.99
C ILE A 38 5.61 -20.71 -6.48
N THR A 39 5.15 -21.80 -5.85
CA THR A 39 3.86 -22.41 -6.18
C THR A 39 2.72 -21.86 -5.32
N ARG A 40 1.48 -22.14 -5.73
CA ARG A 40 0.28 -21.82 -4.93
C ARG A 40 0.33 -22.49 -3.57
N GLU A 41 0.74 -23.76 -3.52
CA GLU A 41 0.85 -24.55 -2.30
C GLU A 41 1.94 -23.99 -1.38
N GLU A 42 3.08 -23.59 -1.93
CA GLU A 42 4.15 -22.94 -1.17
C GLU A 42 3.70 -21.61 -0.59
N LEU A 43 3.02 -20.77 -1.38
CA LEU A 43 2.50 -19.48 -0.93
C LEU A 43 1.41 -19.66 0.15
N ALA A 44 0.49 -20.61 -0.04
CA ALA A 44 -0.52 -20.98 0.96
C ALA A 44 0.12 -21.44 2.27
N LYS A 45 1.19 -22.23 2.19
CA LYS A 45 1.93 -22.70 3.36
C LYS A 45 2.62 -21.55 4.09
N VAL A 46 3.28 -20.65 3.37
CA VAL A 46 3.92 -19.45 3.95
C VAL A 46 2.89 -18.62 4.70
N PHE A 47 1.77 -18.30 4.06
CA PHE A 47 0.71 -17.46 4.63
C PHE A 47 -0.42 -18.25 5.31
N SER A 48 -0.10 -19.43 5.84
CA SER A 48 -1.03 -20.23 6.63
C SER A 48 -1.55 -19.45 7.83
N GLY A 49 -2.87 -19.46 8.00
CA GLY A 49 -3.59 -18.77 9.05
C GLY A 49 -4.99 -19.35 9.23
N THR A 50 -5.91 -18.57 9.81
CA THR A 50 -7.30 -18.99 10.05
C THR A 50 -8.14 -19.16 8.79
N ILE A 51 -7.79 -18.48 7.71
CA ILE A 51 -8.46 -18.54 6.40
C ILE A 51 -7.40 -18.65 5.29
N GLU A 52 -7.81 -19.08 4.10
CA GLU A 52 -6.97 -18.95 2.91
C GLU A 52 -6.77 -17.45 2.60
N MET A 53 -5.54 -17.09 2.22
CA MET A 53 -5.23 -15.74 1.79
C MET A 53 -6.10 -15.35 0.58
N PRO A 54 -6.83 -14.23 0.64
CA PRO A 54 -7.62 -13.77 -0.49
C PRO A 54 -6.77 -13.53 -1.74
N MET A 55 -7.31 -13.90 -2.90
CA MET A 55 -6.66 -13.74 -4.21
C MET A 55 -5.30 -14.44 -4.30
N LEU A 56 -5.22 -15.67 -3.76
CA LEU A 56 -3.96 -16.41 -3.67
C LEU A 56 -3.34 -16.65 -5.04
N ASP A 57 -4.14 -17.01 -6.04
CA ASP A 57 -3.68 -17.30 -7.40
C ASP A 57 -3.13 -16.06 -8.11
N GLU A 58 -3.79 -14.92 -7.94
CA GLU A 58 -3.31 -13.62 -8.41
C GLU A 58 -2.01 -13.24 -7.71
N ARG A 59 -1.90 -13.48 -6.40
CA ARG A 59 -0.67 -13.21 -5.62
C ARG A 59 0.50 -14.08 -6.06
N VAL A 60 0.28 -15.35 -6.38
CA VAL A 60 1.32 -16.21 -6.99
C VAL A 60 1.80 -15.59 -8.30
N THR A 61 0.87 -15.21 -9.17
CA THR A 61 1.18 -14.60 -10.47
C THR A 61 2.01 -13.33 -10.31
N ILE A 62 1.60 -12.46 -9.38
CA ILE A 62 2.31 -11.22 -9.05
C ILE A 62 3.73 -11.52 -8.54
N LEU A 63 3.88 -12.43 -7.58
CA LEU A 63 5.18 -12.74 -6.98
C LEU A 63 6.14 -13.36 -8.00
N ARG A 64 5.63 -14.22 -8.90
CA ARG A 64 6.42 -14.78 -10.00
C ARG A 64 6.93 -13.71 -10.93
N ALA A 65 6.04 -12.83 -11.42
CA ALA A 65 6.43 -11.73 -12.29
C ALA A 65 7.47 -10.80 -11.64
N VAL A 66 7.29 -10.48 -10.35
CA VAL A 66 8.28 -9.71 -9.59
C VAL A 66 9.61 -10.47 -9.49
N GLY A 67 9.58 -11.76 -9.16
CA GLY A 67 10.77 -12.60 -9.08
C GLY A 67 11.53 -12.68 -10.39
N GLU A 68 10.84 -12.95 -11.50
CA GLU A 68 11.41 -13.01 -12.85
C GLU A 68 12.12 -11.71 -13.23
N LYS A 69 11.46 -10.56 -13.01
CA LYS A 69 12.04 -9.23 -13.24
C LYS A 69 13.28 -8.98 -12.36
N LEU A 70 13.23 -9.38 -11.09
CA LEU A 70 14.38 -9.25 -10.18
C LEU A 70 15.56 -10.12 -10.60
N VAL A 71 15.32 -11.34 -11.04
CA VAL A 71 16.37 -12.25 -11.52
C VAL A 71 17.02 -11.70 -12.79
N ALA A 72 16.21 -11.27 -13.76
CA ALA A 72 16.68 -10.76 -15.04
C ALA A 72 17.58 -9.52 -14.87
N ASP A 73 17.12 -8.53 -14.11
CA ASP A 73 17.73 -7.19 -14.15
C ASP A 73 18.45 -6.80 -12.85
N TYR A 74 18.17 -7.49 -11.75
CA TYR A 74 18.57 -7.06 -10.39
C TYR A 74 19.24 -8.17 -9.56
N LYS A 75 19.78 -9.21 -10.21
CA LYS A 75 20.46 -10.34 -9.56
C LYS A 75 19.63 -10.98 -8.44
N GLY A 76 18.33 -11.07 -8.66
CA GLY A 76 17.36 -11.65 -7.72
C GLY A 76 17.07 -10.81 -6.48
N LYS A 77 17.57 -9.57 -6.36
CA LYS A 77 17.44 -8.77 -5.12
C LYS A 77 16.81 -7.40 -5.35
N PHE A 78 15.69 -7.13 -4.65
CA PHE A 78 15.00 -5.83 -4.71
C PHE A 78 15.87 -4.63 -4.30
N HIS A 79 16.82 -4.80 -3.38
CA HIS A 79 17.72 -3.71 -3.01
C HIS A 79 18.65 -3.26 -4.14
N ASN A 80 18.91 -4.12 -5.15
CA ASN A 80 19.68 -3.73 -6.33
C ASN A 80 18.85 -2.82 -7.24
N PHE A 81 17.54 -3.08 -7.38
CA PHE A 81 16.61 -2.16 -8.04
C PHE A 81 16.62 -0.79 -7.36
N VAL A 82 16.43 -0.76 -6.03
CA VAL A 82 16.43 0.49 -5.25
C VAL A 82 17.73 1.28 -5.45
N ARG A 83 18.89 0.61 -5.38
CA ARG A 83 20.20 1.26 -5.57
C ARG A 83 20.45 1.74 -6.98
N SER A 84 19.72 1.21 -7.97
CA SER A 84 19.82 1.65 -9.36
C SER A 84 18.98 2.90 -9.66
N CYS A 85 18.10 3.31 -8.74
CA CYS A 85 17.24 4.48 -8.89
C CYS A 85 17.84 5.71 -8.19
N ALA A 86 17.42 6.90 -8.59
CA ALA A 86 17.63 8.10 -7.79
C ALA A 86 16.86 7.95 -6.45
N PRO A 87 17.41 8.43 -5.31
CA PRO A 87 16.74 8.40 -4.01
C PRO A 87 15.62 9.46 -3.89
N LYS A 88 14.80 9.58 -4.95
CA LYS A 88 13.69 10.52 -5.12
C LYS A 88 12.48 9.78 -5.67
N LEU A 89 11.26 10.27 -5.47
CA LEU A 89 10.08 9.75 -6.15
C LEU A 89 10.17 10.05 -7.64
N TYR A 90 10.55 11.28 -7.97
CA TYR A 90 10.62 11.80 -9.33
C TYR A 90 12.01 12.35 -9.63
N ALA A 91 12.62 11.85 -10.70
CA ALA A 91 13.93 12.28 -11.17
C ALA A 91 14.06 12.06 -12.69
N HIS A 92 13.16 12.66 -13.47
CA HIS A 92 13.18 12.62 -14.93
C HIS A 92 13.17 11.18 -15.52
N GLY A 93 12.40 10.29 -14.90
CA GLY A 93 12.32 8.87 -15.28
C GLY A 93 13.22 7.94 -14.47
N ASP A 94 14.18 8.47 -13.71
CA ASP A 94 15.07 7.69 -12.83
C ASP A 94 14.59 7.65 -11.37
N GLY A 95 13.49 8.33 -11.05
CA GLY A 95 12.89 8.33 -9.73
C GLY A 95 12.43 6.95 -9.32
N LEU A 96 12.52 6.65 -8.03
CA LEU A 96 12.13 5.36 -7.46
C LEU A 96 10.66 5.06 -7.69
N LEU A 97 9.76 6.06 -7.60
CA LEU A 97 8.34 5.84 -7.88
C LEU A 97 8.12 5.63 -9.38
N GLU A 98 8.71 6.50 -10.22
CA GLU A 98 8.63 6.41 -11.69
C GLU A 98 9.06 5.04 -12.21
N ARG A 99 10.20 4.53 -11.73
CA ARG A 99 10.72 3.23 -12.15
C ARG A 99 9.94 2.08 -11.54
N LEU A 100 9.49 2.20 -10.28
CA LEU A 100 8.77 1.11 -9.62
C LEU A 100 7.43 0.84 -10.31
N THR A 101 6.67 1.87 -10.66
CA THR A 101 5.37 1.70 -11.34
C THR A 101 5.55 1.23 -12.78
N LYS A 102 6.59 1.68 -13.47
CA LYS A 102 6.89 1.28 -14.85
C LYS A 102 7.43 -0.15 -14.98
N GLU A 103 8.32 -0.56 -14.07
CA GLU A 103 9.03 -1.84 -14.19
C GLU A 103 8.32 -3.00 -13.51
N PHE A 104 7.38 -2.72 -12.60
CA PHE A 104 6.64 -3.72 -11.83
C PHE A 104 5.14 -3.41 -11.90
N PRO A 105 4.38 -4.01 -12.83
CA PRO A 105 2.96 -3.70 -13.06
C PRO A 105 2.07 -3.79 -11.81
N ARG A 106 2.48 -4.59 -10.83
CA ARG A 106 1.82 -4.68 -9.52
C ARG A 106 1.68 -3.33 -8.80
N PHE A 107 2.56 -2.39 -9.09
CA PHE A 107 2.60 -1.05 -8.50
C PHE A 107 1.96 0.02 -9.41
N GLU A 108 1.56 -0.33 -10.64
CA GLU A 108 0.88 0.54 -11.60
C GLU A 108 -0.62 0.69 -11.26
N ASP A 109 -0.89 1.29 -10.12
CA ASP A 109 -2.24 1.60 -9.63
C ASP A 109 -2.79 2.86 -10.33
N VAL A 110 -3.33 2.62 -11.53
CA VAL A 110 -3.88 3.61 -12.47
C VAL A 110 -5.30 3.23 -12.87
N SER A 111 -6.18 4.23 -12.97
CA SER A 111 -7.56 4.10 -13.44
C SER A 111 -7.89 5.19 -14.46
N MET A 112 -8.86 4.94 -15.35
CA MET A 112 -9.39 5.95 -16.28
C MET A 112 -10.65 6.57 -15.70
N TYR A 113 -10.71 7.90 -15.64
CA TYR A 113 -11.85 8.63 -15.11
C TYR A 113 -12.17 9.82 -16.01
N LYS A 114 -13.38 9.81 -16.61
CA LYS A 114 -13.89 10.91 -17.47
C LYS A 114 -12.92 11.34 -18.59
N GLY A 115 -12.14 10.40 -19.12
CA GLY A 115 -11.17 10.63 -20.19
C GLY A 115 -9.74 10.90 -19.72
N ASP A 116 -9.54 11.12 -18.42
CA ASP A 116 -8.23 11.36 -17.81
C ASP A 116 -7.69 10.12 -17.13
N GLN A 117 -6.37 9.98 -17.14
CA GLN A 117 -5.66 8.91 -16.42
C GLN A 117 -5.37 9.37 -14.99
N ILE A 118 -5.91 8.67 -14.01
CA ILE A 118 -5.71 8.94 -12.58
C ILE A 118 -4.66 7.99 -12.02
N GLN A 119 -3.63 8.55 -11.40
CA GLN A 119 -2.47 7.82 -10.88
C GLN A 119 -2.48 7.86 -9.36
N ILE A 120 -2.81 6.73 -8.72
CA ILE A 120 -2.92 6.65 -7.26
C ILE A 120 -1.65 6.05 -6.65
N TYR A 121 -1.09 5.01 -7.27
CA TYR A 121 0.19 4.38 -6.88
C TYR A 121 0.28 4.03 -5.38
N LYS A 122 -0.83 3.65 -4.74
CA LYS A 122 -0.92 3.55 -3.28
C LYS A 122 0.14 2.65 -2.68
N LEU A 123 0.29 1.44 -3.22
CA LEU A 123 1.23 0.45 -2.69
C LEU A 123 2.69 0.79 -3.01
N ALA A 124 2.94 1.45 -4.13
CA ALA A 124 4.26 1.92 -4.51
C ALA A 124 4.73 2.98 -3.51
N GLN A 125 3.89 3.99 -3.28
CA GLN A 125 4.13 5.06 -2.32
C GLN A 125 4.28 4.54 -0.89
N LEU A 126 3.40 3.62 -0.45
CA LEU A 126 3.47 2.99 0.87
C LEU A 126 4.78 2.21 1.06
N GLY A 127 5.18 1.40 0.06
CA GLY A 127 6.43 0.63 0.13
C GLY A 127 7.66 1.54 0.26
N ILE A 128 7.73 2.59 -0.54
CA ILE A 128 8.81 3.60 -0.49
C ILE A 128 8.82 4.31 0.88
N TRP A 129 7.64 4.69 1.40
CA TRP A 129 7.52 5.32 2.71
C TRP A 129 7.98 4.41 3.85
N MET A 130 7.61 3.13 3.83
CA MET A 130 8.07 2.14 4.81
C MET A 130 9.59 1.97 4.79
N MET A 131 10.20 1.97 3.60
CA MET A 131 11.66 1.97 3.47
C MET A 131 12.28 3.23 4.07
N HIS A 132 11.72 4.42 3.77
CA HIS A 132 12.20 5.69 4.31
C HIS A 132 12.15 5.69 5.84
N LEU A 133 11.00 5.36 6.44
CA LEU A 133 10.83 5.32 7.89
C LEU A 133 11.76 4.32 8.58
N THR A 134 12.04 3.19 7.93
CA THR A 134 12.89 2.14 8.51
C THR A 134 14.38 2.47 8.39
N LEU A 135 14.82 3.04 7.26
CA LEU A 135 16.25 3.17 6.93
C LEU A 135 16.82 4.55 7.22
N SER A 136 16.01 5.61 7.15
CA SER A 136 16.46 7.00 7.34
C SER A 136 17.00 7.26 8.75
N PRO A 137 16.34 6.84 9.85
CA PRO A 137 16.90 7.02 11.20
C PRO A 137 18.23 6.30 11.43
N ARG A 138 18.49 5.25 10.64
CA ARG A 138 19.73 4.46 10.67
C ARG A 138 20.80 5.01 9.72
N LYS A 139 20.52 6.10 9.01
CA LYS A 139 21.39 6.69 7.98
C LYS A 139 21.79 5.72 6.87
N ALA A 140 20.98 4.66 6.64
CA ALA A 140 21.27 3.63 5.64
C ALA A 140 20.74 4.01 4.26
N TRP A 141 19.60 4.71 4.21
CA TRP A 141 18.98 5.23 2.99
C TRP A 141 17.90 6.25 3.38
N LYS A 142 17.69 7.29 2.57
CA LYS A 142 16.66 8.31 2.79
C LYS A 142 16.09 8.77 1.46
N LEU A 143 14.76 8.79 1.35
CA LEU A 143 14.04 9.50 0.29
C LEU A 143 14.23 11.03 0.46
N GLU A 144 14.77 11.68 -0.56
CA GLU A 144 15.12 13.11 -0.52
C GLU A 144 13.90 14.04 -0.66
N ASP A 145 12.91 13.62 -1.43
CA ASP A 145 11.69 14.37 -1.75
C ASP A 145 10.45 13.75 -1.08
N ALA A 146 10.61 13.22 0.13
CA ALA A 146 9.52 12.55 0.86
C ALA A 146 8.26 13.41 1.07
N HIS A 147 8.38 14.73 0.95
CA HIS A 147 7.26 15.67 1.00
C HIS A 147 6.32 15.59 -0.22
N LEU A 148 6.73 14.92 -1.30
CA LEU A 148 5.92 14.67 -2.49
C LEU A 148 5.07 13.39 -2.38
N LEU A 149 5.25 12.59 -1.32
CA LEU A 149 4.37 11.44 -1.07
C LEU A 149 2.96 11.92 -0.70
N THR A 150 1.96 11.21 -1.18
CA THR A 150 0.55 11.48 -0.86
C THR A 150 0.03 10.59 0.28
N ALA A 151 -1.26 10.73 0.58
CA ALA A 151 -1.98 9.77 1.41
C ALA A 151 -2.06 8.41 0.70
N PHE A 152 -2.18 7.32 1.46
CA PHE A 152 -2.22 5.98 0.93
C PHE A 152 -3.68 5.52 0.83
N ALA A 153 -4.36 5.97 -0.23
CA ALA A 153 -5.79 5.77 -0.44
C ALA A 153 -6.21 4.29 -0.48
N ASP A 154 -6.51 3.76 0.70
CA ASP A 154 -7.08 2.45 0.96
C ASP A 154 -8.58 2.57 1.30
N TYR A 155 -9.14 1.53 1.90
CA TYR A 155 -10.54 1.48 2.32
C TYR A 155 -10.79 1.96 3.76
N ILE A 156 -9.76 2.17 4.58
CA ILE A 156 -9.89 2.59 5.98
C ILE A 156 -9.85 4.10 6.14
N VAL A 157 -8.93 4.78 5.44
CA VAL A 157 -8.80 6.24 5.52
C VAL A 157 -10.12 6.95 5.14
N PRO A 158 -10.83 6.55 4.06
CA PRO A 158 -12.17 7.06 3.76
C PRO A 158 -13.15 6.91 4.93
N VAL A 159 -13.16 5.78 5.64
CA VAL A 159 -14.05 5.60 6.80
C VAL A 159 -13.75 6.61 7.89
N GLY A 160 -12.47 6.83 8.21
CA GLY A 160 -12.07 7.82 9.21
C GLY A 160 -12.58 9.23 8.84
N MET A 161 -12.43 9.63 7.58
CA MET A 161 -12.90 10.93 7.12
C MET A 161 -14.42 11.06 7.13
N ARG A 162 -15.16 10.01 6.75
CA ARG A 162 -16.62 9.97 6.84
C ARG A 162 -17.09 10.11 8.27
N VAL A 163 -16.53 9.33 9.20
CA VAL A 163 -16.90 9.38 10.63
C VAL A 163 -16.58 10.72 11.27
N MET A 164 -15.52 11.40 10.82
CA MET A 164 -15.15 12.73 11.29
C MET A 164 -15.98 13.87 10.64
N GLY A 165 -16.84 13.57 9.67
CA GLY A 165 -17.60 14.57 8.93
C GLY A 165 -16.74 15.45 8.01
N ILE A 166 -15.58 14.95 7.57
CA ILE A 166 -14.69 15.66 6.62
C ILE A 166 -15.29 15.64 5.21
N PHE A 167 -15.92 14.54 4.84
CA PHE A 167 -16.70 14.38 3.62
C PHE A 167 -17.86 13.41 3.85
N GLU A 168 -18.85 13.44 2.97
CA GLU A 168 -19.99 12.52 2.97
C GLU A 168 -20.08 11.83 1.61
N TYR A 169 -20.64 10.62 1.61
CA TYR A 169 -20.95 9.92 0.37
C TYR A 169 -22.31 10.37 -0.16
N ALA A 170 -22.46 10.32 -1.46
CA ALA A 170 -23.75 10.49 -2.08
C ALA A 170 -24.70 9.33 -1.63
N PRO A 171 -26.02 9.56 -1.50
CA PRO A 171 -26.94 8.63 -0.81
C PRO A 171 -26.96 7.20 -1.36
N GLU A 172 -26.76 7.03 -2.66
CA GLU A 172 -26.64 5.72 -3.33
C GLU A 172 -25.41 4.93 -2.86
N LEU A 173 -24.23 5.56 -2.86
CA LEU A 173 -22.96 4.98 -2.46
C LEU A 173 -22.97 4.66 -0.96
N GLU A 174 -23.51 5.56 -0.15
CA GLU A 174 -23.73 5.34 1.27
C GLU A 174 -24.58 4.07 1.51
N LYS A 175 -25.68 3.91 0.76
CA LYS A 175 -26.52 2.69 0.80
C LYS A 175 -25.77 1.45 0.33
N GLN A 176 -24.99 1.56 -0.75
CA GLN A 176 -24.20 0.45 -1.30
C GLN A 176 -23.19 -0.07 -0.28
N ILE A 177 -22.43 0.84 0.34
CA ILE A 177 -21.44 0.52 1.37
C ILE A 177 -22.10 -0.08 2.62
N ASN A 178 -23.16 0.55 3.13
CA ASN A 178 -23.85 0.05 4.34
C ASN A 178 -24.56 -1.29 4.13
N SER A 179 -24.89 -1.65 2.88
CA SER A 179 -25.45 -2.96 2.52
C SER A 179 -24.40 -4.02 2.18
N LEU A 180 -23.10 -3.72 2.36
CA LEU A 180 -21.99 -4.61 2.02
C LEU A 180 -22.00 -5.06 0.55
N THR A 181 -22.53 -4.21 -0.33
CA THR A 181 -22.52 -4.44 -1.77
C THR A 181 -21.16 -4.02 -2.32
N ILE A 182 -20.61 -4.82 -3.23
CA ILE A 182 -19.31 -4.55 -3.87
C ILE A 182 -19.37 -3.21 -4.60
N VAL A 183 -18.32 -2.40 -4.41
CA VAL A 183 -18.02 -1.22 -5.22
C VAL A 183 -16.95 -1.65 -6.22
N GLU A 184 -17.32 -1.73 -7.49
CA GLU A 184 -16.45 -2.26 -8.55
C GLU A 184 -15.16 -1.44 -8.67
N ARG A 185 -14.04 -2.13 -8.90
CA ARG A 185 -12.76 -1.49 -9.20
C ARG A 185 -12.90 -0.64 -10.47
N ASP A 186 -12.28 0.54 -10.49
CA ASP A 186 -12.32 1.50 -11.59
C ASP A 186 -13.72 2.08 -11.88
N SER A 187 -14.69 1.88 -10.99
CA SER A 187 -15.94 2.63 -11.05
C SER A 187 -15.71 4.08 -10.62
N ASP A 188 -16.54 5.00 -11.10
CA ASP A 188 -16.49 6.41 -10.68
C ASP A 188 -16.52 6.53 -9.15
N ALA A 189 -17.36 5.74 -8.46
CA ALA A 189 -17.44 5.73 -7.02
C ALA A 189 -16.12 5.31 -6.35
N GLU A 190 -15.48 4.23 -6.81
CA GLU A 190 -14.21 3.76 -6.24
C GLU A 190 -13.09 4.78 -6.44
N ILE A 191 -12.99 5.34 -7.64
CA ILE A 191 -11.99 6.35 -8.00
C ILE A 191 -12.23 7.64 -7.21
N GLU A 192 -13.47 8.12 -7.14
CA GLU A 192 -13.84 9.35 -6.44
C GLU A 192 -13.58 9.24 -4.93
N ILE A 193 -13.88 8.10 -4.30
CA ILE A 193 -13.56 7.86 -2.88
C ILE A 193 -12.04 8.00 -2.65
N ARG A 194 -11.22 7.34 -3.48
CA ARG A 194 -9.76 7.32 -3.32
C ARG A 194 -9.13 8.68 -3.63
N ALA A 195 -9.52 9.31 -4.73
CA ALA A 195 -9.02 10.63 -5.12
C ALA A 195 -9.43 11.71 -4.09
N SER A 196 -10.69 11.70 -3.64
CA SER A 196 -11.18 12.62 -2.61
C SER A 196 -10.46 12.42 -1.29
N SER A 197 -10.08 11.18 -0.96
CA SER A 197 -9.28 10.86 0.22
C SER A 197 -7.90 11.49 0.17
N ILE A 198 -7.21 11.36 -0.95
CA ILE A 198 -5.89 11.97 -1.16
C ILE A 198 -5.98 13.48 -1.03
N TYR A 199 -6.94 14.08 -1.74
CA TYR A 199 -7.14 15.52 -1.72
C TYR A 199 -7.48 16.04 -0.32
N SER A 200 -8.41 15.38 0.38
CA SER A 200 -8.82 15.78 1.73
C SER A 200 -7.65 15.71 2.72
N VAL A 201 -6.84 14.65 2.66
CA VAL A 201 -5.64 14.54 3.52
C VAL A 201 -4.63 15.64 3.17
N ALA A 202 -4.42 15.97 1.90
CA ALA A 202 -3.53 17.07 1.50
C ALA A 202 -3.97 18.40 2.14
N ARG A 203 -5.27 18.73 2.00
CA ARG A 203 -5.87 19.93 2.59
C ARG A 203 -5.74 19.94 4.11
N LEU A 204 -6.01 18.81 4.76
CA LEU A 204 -5.85 18.67 6.22
C LEU A 204 -4.40 18.86 6.66
N THR A 205 -3.44 18.31 5.92
CA THR A 205 -2.01 18.49 6.20
C THR A 205 -1.62 19.97 6.16
N ASP A 206 -2.03 20.70 5.13
CA ASP A 206 -1.78 22.14 5.00
C ASP A 206 -2.38 22.93 6.17
N GLU A 207 -3.66 22.67 6.49
CA GLU A 207 -4.37 23.34 7.57
C GLU A 207 -3.76 23.05 8.96
N ILE A 208 -3.30 21.82 9.19
CA ILE A 208 -2.60 21.44 10.43
C ILE A 208 -1.25 22.16 10.53
N ASN A 209 -0.48 22.19 9.44
CA ASN A 209 0.82 22.86 9.41
C ASN A 209 0.69 24.38 9.60
N ALA A 210 -0.35 25.00 9.03
CA ALA A 210 -0.65 26.42 9.22
C ALA A 210 -0.93 26.79 10.69
N ARG A 211 -1.49 25.86 11.47
CA ARG A 211 -1.75 26.01 12.92
C ARG A 211 -0.51 25.68 13.77
N ARG A 212 0.42 24.89 13.26
CA ARG A 212 1.64 24.43 13.93
C ARG A 212 2.88 25.24 13.53
N LYS A 213 2.75 26.58 13.50
CA LYS A 213 3.87 27.46 13.09
C LYS A 213 5.10 27.25 13.98
N GLY A 214 6.27 27.14 13.36
CA GLY A 214 7.55 26.96 14.06
C GLY A 214 7.90 25.51 14.41
N LEU A 215 7.02 24.54 14.11
CA LEU A 215 7.33 23.12 14.20
C LEU A 215 7.74 22.56 12.83
N GLU A 216 8.46 21.44 12.84
CA GLU A 216 8.72 20.68 11.60
C GLU A 216 7.37 20.35 10.92
N PRO A 217 7.21 20.68 9.62
CA PRO A 217 5.99 20.38 8.90
C PRO A 217 5.68 18.89 8.88
N LEU A 218 4.42 18.54 9.10
CA LEU A 218 3.94 17.19 8.83
C LEU A 218 3.87 16.93 7.33
N LEU A 219 4.23 15.71 6.95
CA LEU A 219 4.01 15.18 5.61
C LEU A 219 2.65 14.46 5.54
N MET A 220 2.05 14.39 4.35
CA MET A 220 0.75 13.72 4.15
C MET A 220 0.71 12.28 4.70
N PRO A 221 1.73 11.41 4.47
CA PRO A 221 1.77 10.06 5.04
C PRO A 221 1.66 9.99 6.58
N GLN A 222 2.07 11.04 7.29
CA GLN A 222 1.99 11.09 8.75
C GLN A 222 0.58 11.42 9.24
N VAL A 223 -0.14 12.29 8.50
CA VAL A 223 -1.54 12.61 8.77
C VAL A 223 -2.43 11.41 8.39
N ASP A 224 -2.19 10.82 7.22
CA ASP A 224 -2.79 9.58 6.75
C ASP A 224 -2.69 8.46 7.80
N PHE A 225 -1.46 8.17 8.28
CA PHE A 225 -1.26 7.14 9.30
C PHE A 225 -2.03 7.44 10.59
N ARG A 226 -2.20 8.71 10.96
CA ARG A 226 -2.96 9.08 12.15
C ARG A 226 -4.45 8.79 12.00
N LEU A 227 -5.02 9.02 10.82
CA LEU A 227 -6.39 8.61 10.49
C LEU A 227 -6.49 7.08 10.47
N TRP A 228 -5.64 6.42 9.68
CA TRP A 228 -5.64 4.97 9.53
C TRP A 228 -5.55 4.25 10.89
N LYS A 229 -4.57 4.61 11.73
CA LYS A 229 -4.38 3.99 13.04
C LYS A 229 -5.60 4.13 13.96
N SER A 230 -6.28 5.28 13.92
CA SER A 230 -7.46 5.53 14.76
C SER A 230 -8.68 4.72 14.31
N TYR A 231 -8.78 4.38 13.02
CA TYR A 231 -9.99 3.78 12.44
C TYR A 231 -9.78 2.36 11.87
N HIS A 232 -8.57 1.81 11.84
CA HIS A 232 -8.36 0.45 11.28
C HIS A 232 -9.09 -0.67 12.04
N ALA A 233 -9.43 -0.44 13.31
CA ALA A 233 -10.23 -1.36 14.15
C ALA A 233 -11.70 -0.93 14.28
N THR A 234 -12.18 -0.06 13.38
CA THR A 234 -13.55 0.44 13.39
C THR A 234 -14.57 -0.62 12.96
N HIS A 235 -15.80 -0.54 13.48
CA HIS A 235 -16.92 -1.35 12.99
C HIS A 235 -17.73 -0.66 11.89
N TRP A 236 -17.37 0.58 11.55
CA TRP A 236 -18.03 1.32 10.48
C TRP A 236 -17.76 0.66 9.12
N PRO A 237 -18.80 0.42 8.29
CA PRO A 237 -18.62 -0.20 6.98
C PRO A 237 -17.70 0.64 6.08
N HIS A 238 -16.73 -0.03 5.45
CA HIS A 238 -15.92 0.51 4.37
C HIS A 238 -16.42 0.01 3.02
N HIS A 239 -16.00 0.66 1.93
CA HIS A 239 -16.29 0.14 0.60
C HIS A 239 -15.59 -1.20 0.38
N LEU A 240 -16.30 -2.14 -0.25
CA LEU A 240 -15.80 -3.47 -0.56
C LEU A 240 -15.40 -3.50 -2.04
N THR A 241 -14.11 -3.42 -2.32
CA THR A 241 -13.59 -3.52 -3.68
C THR A 241 -12.66 -4.71 -3.76
N VAL A 242 -12.96 -5.64 -4.67
CA VAL A 242 -12.10 -6.79 -4.96
C VAL A 242 -10.95 -6.30 -5.83
N THR A 243 -9.76 -6.15 -5.25
CA THR A 243 -8.60 -5.63 -5.96
C THR A 243 -7.30 -6.09 -5.33
N THR A 244 -6.27 -6.23 -6.16
CA THR A 244 -4.91 -6.38 -5.65
C THR A 244 -4.28 -5.03 -5.32
N MET A 245 -4.82 -3.88 -5.74
CA MET A 245 -4.16 -2.58 -5.59
C MET A 245 -4.27 -1.92 -4.20
N TYR A 246 -4.98 -2.56 -3.27
CA TYR A 246 -5.10 -2.09 -1.88
C TYR A 246 -4.09 -2.74 -0.95
#